data_AF-A0A7V2UK88-F1
#
_entry.id   AF-A0A7V2UK88-F1
#
_cell.length_a   1.000
_cell.length_b   1.000
_cell.length_c   1.000
_cell.angle_alpha   90.00
_cell.angle_beta   90.00
_cell.angle_gamma   90.00
#
_symmetry.space_group_name_H-M   'P 1'
#
loop_
_entity.id
_entity.type
_entity.pdbx_description
1 polymer ?
#
loop_
_entity_poly.entity_id
_entity_poly.type
_entity_poly.pdbx_seq_one_letter_code
_entity_poly.pdbx_strand_id
1 'polypeptide(L)' 'MIYGIGTDVCDVRRIRESLERHGDRFAQKVLGEQELATWRQRSARWPERGIRYLATRFSAK' A
#
# COMPACT_ATOMS: atom_id res chain seq x y z
N MET A 1 11.83 3.38 -28.03
CA MET A 1 10.40 3.35 -28.36
C MET A 1 9.63 3.29 -27.05
N ILE A 2 8.68 4.20 -26.81
CA ILE A 2 7.84 4.18 -25.60
C ILE A 2 6.67 3.25 -25.86
N TYR A 3 6.46 2.25 -25.00
CA TYR A 3 5.37 1.27 -25.13
C TYR A 3 4.04 1.77 -24.54
N GLY A 4 4.10 2.65 -23.57
CA GLY A 4 2.93 3.24 -22.92
C GLY A 4 3.34 4.12 -21.73
N ILE A 5 2.38 4.89 -21.21
CA ILE A 5 2.51 5.69 -19.99
C ILE A 5 1.32 5.42 -19.07
N GLY A 6 1.57 5.44 -17.77
CA GLY A 6 0.54 5.29 -16.74
C GLY A 6 0.78 6.31 -15.63
N THR A 7 -0.30 6.88 -15.11
CA THR A 7 -0.27 7.76 -13.94
C THR A 7 -1.44 7.42 -13.05
N ASP A 8 -1.19 7.37 -11.75
CA ASP A 8 -2.22 7.20 -10.73
C ASP A 8 -1.97 8.17 -9.58
N VAL A 9 -3.06 8.60 -8.96
CA VAL A 9 -3.06 9.42 -7.75
C VAL A 9 -4.06 8.80 -6.79
N CYS A 10 -3.57 8.33 -5.63
CA CYS A 10 -4.43 7.87 -4.55
C CYS A 10 -4.37 8.78 -3.32
N ASP A 11 -5.49 8.88 -2.62
CA ASP A 11 -5.57 9.54 -1.32
C ASP A 11 -5.20 8.54 -0.20
N VAL A 12 -4.19 8.88 0.60
CA VAL A 12 -3.74 8.07 1.74
C VAL A 12 -4.87 7.83 2.76
N ARG A 13 -5.82 8.76 2.90
CA ARG A 13 -6.99 8.62 3.79
C ARG A 13 -7.89 7.48 3.34
N ARG A 14 -8.14 7.37 2.03
CA ARG A 14 -8.92 6.26 1.45
C ARG A 14 -8.24 4.91 1.66
N ILE A 15 -6.91 4.87 1.58
CA ILE A 15 -6.12 3.66 1.85
C ILE A 15 -6.24 3.25 3.32
N ARG A 16 -6.19 4.22 4.25
CA ARG A 16 -6.42 3.97 5.67
C ARG A 16 -7.81 3.38 5.91
N GLU A 17 -8.86 4.02 5.42
CA GLU A 17 -10.25 3.54 5.60
C GLU A 17 -10.44 2.13 5.05
N SER A 18 -9.84 1.83 3.89
CA SER A 18 -9.88 0.49 3.28
C SER A 18 -9.16 -0.54 4.14
N LEU A 19 -7.99 -0.19 4.68
CA LEU A 19 -7.23 -1.05 5.57
C LEU A 19 -7.96 -1.28 6.91
N GLU A 20 -8.59 -0.26 7.47
CA GLU A 20 -9.40 -0.39 8.70
C GLU A 20 -10.63 -1.28 8.47
N ARG A 21 -11.30 -1.14 7.32
CA ARG A 21 -12.49 -1.92 6.98
C ARG A 21 -12.19 -3.40 6.70
N HIS A 22 -11.08 -3.68 6.03
CA HIS A 22 -10.79 -5.03 5.51
C HIS A 22 -9.64 -5.73 6.26
N GLY A 23 -8.91 -5.01 7.09
CA GLY A 23 -7.72 -5.49 7.79
C GLY A 23 -6.62 -5.94 6.84
N ASP A 24 -5.78 -6.84 7.34
CA ASP A 24 -4.61 -7.37 6.62
C ASP A 24 -4.93 -7.99 5.26
N ARG A 25 -6.16 -8.45 5.03
CA ARG A 25 -6.60 -8.98 3.73
C ARG A 25 -6.48 -7.93 2.62
N PHE A 26 -6.66 -6.65 2.91
CA PHE A 26 -6.46 -5.59 1.92
C PHE A 26 -4.97 -5.42 1.59
N ALA A 27 -4.11 -5.39 2.61
CA ALA A 27 -2.66 -5.32 2.40
C ALA A 27 -2.15 -6.52 1.58
N GLN A 28 -2.66 -7.73 1.82
CA GLN A 28 -2.29 -8.94 1.08
C GLN A 28 -2.74 -8.94 -0.39
N LYS A 29 -3.79 -8.19 -0.75
CA LYS A 29 -4.21 -8.04 -2.15
C LYS A 29 -3.31 -7.09 -2.93
N VAL A 30 -2.79 -6.06 -2.25
CA VAL A 30 -1.95 -5.03 -2.88
C VAL A 30 -0.49 -5.45 -2.87
N LEU A 31 -0.02 -6.09 -1.80
CA LEU A 31 1.38 -6.35 -1.54
C LEU A 31 1.76 -7.80 -1.88
N GLY A 32 2.91 -7.97 -2.55
CA GLY A 32 3.58 -9.25 -2.68
C GLY A 32 4.29 -9.67 -1.39
N GLU A 33 4.79 -10.90 -1.35
CA GLU A 33 5.34 -11.52 -0.14
C GLU A 33 6.47 -10.71 0.53
N GLN A 34 7.45 -10.25 -0.25
CA GLN A 34 8.57 -9.46 0.27
C GLN A 34 8.14 -8.07 0.76
N GLU A 35 7.12 -7.50 0.11
CA GLU A 35 6.59 -6.19 0.48
C GLU A 35 5.76 -6.28 1.76
N LEU A 36 5.04 -7.39 1.97
CA LEU A 36 4.30 -7.67 3.21
C LEU A 36 5.23 -7.70 4.42
N ALA A 37 6.40 -8.35 4.31
CA ALA A 37 7.39 -8.35 5.38
C ALA A 37 7.86 -6.93 5.73
N THR A 38 8.16 -6.13 4.70
CA THR A 38 8.56 -4.73 4.86
C THR A 38 7.45 -3.88 5.47
N TRP A 39 6.21 -4.07 5.01
CA TRP A 39 5.04 -3.36 5.52
C TRP A 39 4.82 -3.68 7.00
N ARG A 40 4.83 -4.95 7.40
CA ARG A 40 4.69 -5.37 8.81
C ARG A 40 5.76 -4.74 9.70
N GLN A 41 7.03 -4.78 9.28
CA GLN A 41 8.13 -4.18 10.04
C GLN A 41 7.95 -2.67 10.19
N ARG A 42 7.54 -1.97 9.12
CA ARG A 42 7.30 -0.52 9.15
C ARG A 42 6.09 -0.16 9.99
N SER A 43 4.99 -0.89 9.86
CA SER A 43 3.75 -0.70 10.62
C SER A 43 3.98 -0.89 12.12
N ALA A 44 4.73 -1.94 12.50
CA ALA A 44 5.07 -2.20 13.90
C ALA A 44 5.93 -1.09 14.51
N ARG A 45 6.87 -0.53 13.74
CA ARG A 45 7.72 0.58 14.20
C ARG A 45 6.98 1.92 14.23
N TRP A 46 6.17 2.20 13.21
CA TRP A 46 5.37 3.42 13.08
C TRP A 46 4.15 3.16 12.18
N PRO A 47 2.93 3.04 12.74
CA PRO A 47 1.73 2.66 11.99
C PRO A 47 1.46 3.53 10.75
N GLU A 48 1.65 4.84 10.87
CA GLU A 48 1.45 5.79 9.77
C GLU A 48 2.38 5.52 8.58
N ARG A 49 3.61 5.08 8.85
CA ARG A 49 4.57 4.70 7.80
C ARG A 49 4.13 3.45 7.06
N GLY A 50 3.46 2.53 7.75
CA GLY A 50 2.80 1.37 7.15
C GLY A 50 1.71 1.77 6.15
N ILE A 51 0.83 2.69 6.55
CA ILE A 51 -0.26 3.20 5.70
C ILE A 51 0.30 3.87 4.45
N ARG A 52 1.29 4.77 4.61
CA ARG A 52 1.92 5.46 3.47
C ARG A 52 2.63 4.48 2.53
N TYR A 53 3.33 3.49 3.07
CA TYR A 53 3.97 2.46 2.25
C TYR A 53 2.95 1.68 1.42
N LEU A 54 1.84 1.27 2.03
CA LEU A 54 0.76 0.58 1.33
C LEU A 54 0.15 1.45 0.22
N ALA A 55 -0.10 2.74 0.50
CA ALA A 55 -0.62 3.69 -0.48
C ALA A 55 0.32 3.85 -1.70
N THR A 56 1.63 3.96 -1.47
CA THR A 56 2.60 4.04 -2.57
C THR A 56 2.62 2.77 -3.43
N ARG A 57 2.46 1.57 -2.83
CA ARG A 57 2.38 0.33 -3.62
C ARG A 57 1.05 0.16 -4.32
N PHE A 58 -0.03 0.74 -3.80
CA PHE A 58 -1.33 0.77 -4.46
C PHE A 58 -1.28 1.61 -5.75
N SER A 59 -0.77 2.83 -5.71
CA SER A 59 -0.71 3.68 -6.91
C SER A 59 0.31 3.25 -7.96
N ALA A 60 1.29 2.43 -7.59
CA ALA A 60 2.31 1.98 -8.52
C ALA A 60 1.90 0.76 -9.37
N LYS A 61 0.76 0.13 -9.06
CA LYS A 61 0.32 -1.14 -9.65
C LYS A 61 -1.00 -0.95 -10.38
#